data_AF-A0A356VW19-F1
#
_entry.id   AF-A0A356VW19-F1
#
_cell.length_a   1.000
_cell.length_b   1.000
_cell.length_c   1.000
_cell.angle_alpha   90.00
_cell.angle_beta   90.00
_cell.angle_gamma   90.00
#
_symmetry.space_group_name_H-M   'P 1'
#
loop_
_entity.id
_entity.type
_entity.pdbx_description
1 polymer ?
#
loop_
_entity_poly.entity_id
_entity_poly.type
_entity_poly.pdbx_seq_one_letter_code
_entity_poly.pdbx_strand_id
1 'polypeptide(L)'
;MAAMEGKTEKATPKRREDERKKGNLFQSADVVSSLSILAIFVVMRAALPYAYRYFGNFFVRCVTRVGTRDALDASAALDALNGGWAAALLIAGPAMLASVLAAVVTTGAQTRFKFSHEKIKFRLSNISPLQGFKRLFSLRSVVEVLKAAIKMTAIGSLLYLKIRDIAGQCIRMMNGSVFQATVVILQDIFDLVIQMSAVFLGIAALDYFYQWWEYERSIRMSKQELKEEYKELEGNPETKGRQRQEQRRIARRRMMQQVPTA
;
A
#
# COMPACT_ATOMS: atom_id res chain seq x y z
N MET A 1 -27.35 8.16 6.77
CA MET A 1 -26.66 8.83 7.89
C MET A 1 -27.27 8.52 9.26
N ALA A 2 -28.46 7.91 9.37
CA ALA A 2 -29.10 7.56 10.65
C ALA A 2 -28.42 6.44 11.47
N ALA A 3 -27.53 5.61 10.89
CA ALA A 3 -26.89 4.50 11.62
C ALA A 3 -25.70 4.90 12.52
N MET A 4 -25.34 6.19 12.55
CA MET A 4 -24.20 6.71 13.35
C MET A 4 -24.64 7.58 14.54
N GLU A 5 -25.92 7.91 14.67
CA GLU A 5 -26.42 8.65 15.84
C GLU A 5 -26.26 7.78 17.09
N GLY A 6 -25.40 8.22 18.02
CA GLY A 6 -25.12 7.52 19.29
C GLY A 6 -23.77 6.79 19.36
N LYS A 7 -22.99 6.71 18.29
CA LYS A 7 -21.65 6.07 18.28
C LYS A 7 -20.53 7.07 18.64
N THR A 8 -20.40 7.35 19.92
CA THR A 8 -19.41 8.33 20.45
C THR A 8 -18.16 7.67 21.04
N GLU A 9 -18.25 6.42 21.49
CA GLU A 9 -17.19 5.76 22.23
C GLU A 9 -16.13 5.16 21.30
N LYS A 10 -14.88 5.15 21.76
CA LYS A 10 -13.76 4.53 21.04
C LYS A 10 -13.94 3.01 20.97
N ALA A 11 -13.48 2.40 19.87
CA ALA A 11 -13.50 0.94 19.73
C ALA A 11 -12.57 0.27 20.76
N THR A 12 -13.05 -0.77 21.41
CA THR A 12 -12.26 -1.63 22.30
C THR A 12 -11.22 -2.46 21.51
N PRO A 13 -10.22 -3.05 22.20
CA PRO A 13 -9.26 -3.95 21.56
C PRO A 13 -9.95 -5.15 20.87
N LYS A 14 -10.97 -5.75 21.50
CA LYS A 14 -11.73 -6.87 20.96
C LYS A 14 -12.46 -6.48 19.67
N ARG A 15 -13.21 -5.36 19.67
CA ARG A 15 -13.84 -4.83 18.46
C ARG A 15 -12.85 -4.63 17.31
N ARG A 16 -11.68 -4.05 17.59
CA ARG A 16 -10.62 -3.87 16.59
C ARG A 16 -10.09 -5.19 16.05
N GLU A 17 -9.94 -6.21 16.88
CA GLU A 17 -9.55 -7.54 16.42
C GLU A 17 -10.62 -8.22 15.58
N ASP A 18 -11.89 -8.06 15.93
CA ASP A 18 -13.00 -8.66 15.19
C ASP A 18 -13.17 -8.00 13.82
N GLU A 19 -13.06 -6.67 13.73
CA GLU A 19 -13.03 -5.97 12.43
C GLU A 19 -11.84 -6.45 11.58
N ARG A 20 -10.67 -6.66 12.19
CA ARG A 20 -9.50 -7.22 11.49
C ARG A 20 -9.72 -8.66 11.02
N LYS A 21 -10.33 -9.53 11.83
CA LYS A 21 -10.68 -10.91 11.45
C LYS A 21 -11.65 -10.92 10.27
N LYS A 22 -12.62 -10.01 10.25
CA LYS A 22 -13.53 -9.76 9.11
C LYS A 22 -12.83 -9.16 7.88
N GLY A 23 -11.55 -8.84 7.99
CA GLY A 23 -10.73 -8.27 6.94
C GLY A 23 -10.89 -6.75 6.79
N ASN A 24 -11.66 -6.09 7.64
CA ASN A 24 -11.79 -4.64 7.67
C ASN A 24 -10.55 -4.00 8.30
N LEU A 25 -9.49 -3.96 7.50
CA LEU A 25 -8.20 -3.34 7.80
C LEU A 25 -8.14 -1.98 7.14
N PHE A 26 -7.65 -0.99 7.90
CA PHE A 26 -7.31 0.32 7.37
C PHE A 26 -6.11 0.21 6.42
N GLN A 27 -6.24 0.79 5.23
CA GLN A 27 -5.18 0.88 4.22
C GLN A 27 -5.44 2.07 3.30
N SER A 28 -4.46 2.97 3.16
CA SER A 28 -4.41 4.01 2.13
C SER A 28 -3.65 3.50 0.92
N ALA A 29 -4.37 3.33 -0.18
CA ALA A 29 -3.81 2.95 -1.48
C ALA A 29 -2.89 4.04 -2.06
N ASP A 30 -3.21 5.32 -1.81
CA ASP A 30 -2.42 6.47 -2.29
C ASP A 30 -1.02 6.50 -1.65
N VAL A 31 -0.89 6.11 -0.39
CA VAL A 31 0.42 5.98 0.28
C VAL A 31 1.24 4.84 -0.34
N VAL A 32 0.60 3.69 -0.60
CA VAL A 32 1.27 2.54 -1.22
C VAL A 32 1.77 2.88 -2.62
N SER A 33 0.94 3.49 -3.46
CA SER A 33 1.30 3.86 -4.83
C SER A 33 2.41 4.91 -4.87
N SER A 34 2.31 5.97 -4.06
CA SER A 34 3.29 7.06 -4.02
C SER A 34 4.66 6.57 -3.55
N LEU A 35 4.72 5.78 -2.49
CA LEU A 35 5.98 5.19 -2.01
C LEU A 35 6.56 4.18 -3.00
N SER A 36 5.72 3.41 -3.69
CA SER A 36 6.17 2.44 -4.69
C SER A 36 6.83 3.14 -5.89
N ILE A 37 6.20 4.19 -6.42
CA ILE A 37 6.77 4.98 -7.52
C ILE A 37 8.10 5.61 -7.08
N LEU A 38 8.14 6.23 -5.88
CA LEU A 38 9.37 6.82 -5.36
C LEU A 38 10.50 5.79 -5.26
N ALA A 39 10.23 4.63 -4.66
CA ALA A 39 11.21 3.57 -4.49
C ALA A 39 11.76 3.07 -5.83
N ILE A 40 10.88 2.84 -6.82
CA ILE A 40 11.28 2.41 -8.17
C ILE A 40 12.25 3.42 -8.79
N PHE A 41 11.90 4.71 -8.79
CA PHE A 41 12.72 5.73 -9.45
C PHE A 41 14.04 6.01 -8.71
N VAL A 42 14.06 5.94 -7.38
CA VAL A 42 15.29 6.06 -6.59
C VAL A 42 16.25 4.89 -6.89
N VAL A 43 15.73 3.66 -6.88
CA VAL A 43 16.54 2.47 -7.20
C VAL A 43 17.00 2.49 -8.65
N MET A 44 16.12 2.88 -9.58
CA MET A 44 16.46 2.99 -10.99
C MET A 44 17.54 4.04 -11.24
N ARG A 45 17.48 5.20 -10.57
CA ARG A 45 18.54 6.24 -10.66
C ARG A 45 19.90 5.70 -10.23
N ALA A 46 19.94 4.91 -9.16
CA ALA A 46 21.17 4.29 -8.67
C ALA A 46 21.67 3.16 -9.59
N ALA A 47 20.77 2.38 -10.18
CA ALA A 47 21.10 1.27 -11.07
C ALA A 47 21.52 1.72 -12.49
N LEU A 48 21.06 2.89 -12.94
CA LEU A 48 21.21 3.36 -14.31
C LEU A 48 22.66 3.44 -14.81
N PRO A 49 23.66 3.94 -14.04
CA PRO A 49 25.04 3.99 -14.53
C PRO A 49 25.62 2.59 -14.78
N TYR A 50 25.27 1.62 -13.94
CA TYR A 50 25.68 0.23 -14.09
C TYR A 50 25.01 -0.41 -15.30
N ALA A 51 23.70 -0.20 -15.45
CA ALA A 51 22.94 -0.66 -16.60
C ALA A 51 23.48 -0.08 -17.91
N TYR A 52 23.77 1.23 -17.96
CA TYR A 52 24.33 1.89 -19.12
C TYR A 52 25.69 1.30 -19.52
N ARG A 53 26.60 1.10 -18.56
CA ARG A 53 27.91 0.49 -18.82
C ARG A 53 27.79 -0.94 -19.32
N TYR A 54 26.94 -1.74 -18.69
CA TYR A 54 26.73 -3.13 -19.08
C TYR A 54 26.13 -3.22 -20.49
N PHE A 55 25.09 -2.45 -20.76
CA PHE A 55 24.43 -2.41 -22.05
C PHE A 55 25.36 -1.88 -23.15
N GLY A 56 26.14 -0.84 -22.87
CA GLY A 56 27.14 -0.31 -23.80
C GLY A 56 28.21 -1.36 -24.15
N ASN A 57 28.78 -2.02 -23.15
CA ASN A 57 29.76 -3.09 -23.38
C ASN A 57 29.16 -4.28 -24.13
N PHE A 58 27.93 -4.67 -23.80
CA PHE A 58 27.21 -5.73 -24.49
C PHE A 58 26.95 -5.38 -25.96
N PHE A 59 26.52 -4.14 -26.23
CA PHE A 59 26.28 -3.64 -27.58
C PHE A 59 27.56 -3.63 -28.40
N VAL A 60 28.66 -3.09 -27.86
CA VAL A 60 29.97 -3.12 -28.54
C VAL A 60 30.39 -4.55 -28.83
N ARG A 61 30.29 -5.48 -27.85
CA ARG A 61 30.63 -6.89 -28.04
C ARG A 61 29.81 -7.54 -29.16
N CYS A 62 28.52 -7.25 -29.24
CA CYS A 62 27.64 -7.76 -30.30
C CYS A 62 28.06 -7.21 -31.67
N VAL A 63 28.25 -5.89 -31.79
CA VAL A 63 28.63 -5.24 -33.05
C VAL A 63 30.01 -5.70 -33.54
N THR A 64 31.02 -5.77 -32.66
CA THR A 64 32.35 -6.25 -33.05
C THR A 64 32.35 -7.71 -33.51
N ARG A 65 31.46 -8.55 -32.96
CA ARG A 65 31.32 -9.95 -33.38
C ARG A 65 30.70 -10.10 -34.77
N VAL A 66 29.87 -9.15 -35.21
CA VAL A 66 29.30 -9.15 -36.58
C VAL A 66 30.39 -8.94 -37.63
N GLY A 67 31.36 -8.07 -37.37
CA GLY A 67 32.45 -7.79 -38.32
C GLY A 67 33.54 -8.88 -38.39
N THR A 68 33.48 -9.91 -37.55
CA THR A 68 34.54 -10.94 -37.42
C THR A 68 34.06 -12.36 -37.71
N ARG A 69 32.77 -12.56 -38.01
CA ARG A 69 32.19 -13.88 -38.29
C ARG A 69 31.25 -13.82 -39.49
N ASP A 70 31.45 -14.74 -40.43
CA ASP A 70 30.64 -14.85 -41.65
C ASP A 70 29.28 -15.56 -41.43
N ALA A 71 29.11 -16.29 -40.32
CA ALA A 71 27.88 -16.99 -39.97
C ALA A 71 27.59 -16.96 -38.46
N LEU A 72 26.30 -16.98 -38.12
CA LEU A 72 25.83 -17.00 -36.74
C LEU A 72 25.81 -18.46 -36.22
N ASP A 73 26.86 -18.84 -35.48
CA ASP A 73 26.92 -20.15 -34.83
C ASP A 73 26.01 -20.21 -33.59
N ALA A 74 25.50 -21.40 -33.26
CA ALA A 74 24.60 -21.64 -32.12
C ALA A 74 25.22 -21.18 -30.79
N SER A 75 26.52 -21.37 -30.62
CA SER A 75 27.26 -20.89 -29.45
C SER A 75 27.21 -19.36 -29.29
N ALA A 76 27.38 -18.64 -30.40
CA ALA A 76 27.33 -17.18 -30.44
C ALA A 76 25.90 -16.65 -30.22
N ALA A 77 24.90 -17.35 -30.75
CA ALA A 77 23.49 -17.04 -30.53
C ALA A 77 23.11 -17.16 -29.06
N LEU A 78 23.52 -18.25 -28.39
CA LEU A 78 23.28 -18.47 -26.96
C LEU A 78 24.01 -17.43 -26.09
N ASP A 79 25.25 -17.10 -26.41
CA ASP A 79 26.01 -16.02 -25.77
C ASP A 79 25.27 -14.67 -25.83
N ALA A 80 24.76 -14.33 -27.01
CA ALA A 80 24.03 -13.08 -27.24
C ALA A 80 22.69 -13.06 -26.50
N LEU A 81 21.95 -14.18 -26.52
CA LEU A 81 20.71 -14.36 -25.74
C LEU A 81 20.95 -14.20 -24.25
N ASN A 82 21.96 -14.86 -23.70
CA ASN A 82 22.32 -14.77 -22.29
C ASN A 82 22.72 -13.34 -21.89
N GLY A 83 23.53 -12.68 -22.73
CA GLY A 83 23.90 -11.29 -22.50
C GLY A 83 22.70 -10.32 -22.56
N GLY A 84 21.77 -10.56 -23.48
CA GLY A 84 20.53 -9.82 -23.61
C GLY A 84 19.60 -9.99 -22.40
N TRP A 85 19.41 -11.24 -21.93
CA TRP A 85 18.66 -11.54 -20.71
C TRP A 85 19.29 -10.92 -19.48
N ALA A 86 20.62 -10.99 -19.34
CA ALA A 86 21.35 -10.36 -18.25
C ALA A 86 21.18 -8.83 -18.28
N ALA A 87 21.22 -8.19 -19.46
CA ALA A 87 20.99 -6.76 -19.59
C ALA A 87 19.55 -6.38 -19.22
N ALA A 88 18.56 -7.15 -19.70
CA ALA A 88 17.16 -6.94 -19.36
C ALA A 88 16.91 -7.09 -17.85
N LEU A 89 17.48 -8.13 -17.22
CA LEU A 89 17.40 -8.35 -15.77
C LEU A 89 18.12 -7.27 -14.97
N LEU A 90 19.24 -6.75 -15.45
CA LEU A 90 19.98 -5.68 -14.75
C LEU A 90 19.21 -4.35 -14.77
N ILE A 91 18.44 -4.08 -15.83
CA ILE A 91 17.61 -2.88 -15.95
C ILE A 91 16.27 -3.06 -15.22
N ALA A 92 15.53 -4.12 -15.53
CA ALA A 92 14.18 -4.32 -15.01
C ALA A 92 14.18 -4.93 -13.60
N GLY A 93 15.14 -5.79 -13.28
CA GLY A 93 15.20 -6.52 -12.01
C GLY A 93 15.21 -5.61 -10.78
N PRO A 94 16.10 -4.59 -10.68
CA PRO A 94 16.09 -3.66 -9.57
C PRO A 94 14.76 -2.89 -9.44
N ALA A 95 14.17 -2.47 -10.55
CA ALA A 95 12.88 -1.78 -10.54
C ALA A 95 11.72 -2.69 -10.09
N MET A 96 11.70 -3.94 -10.55
CA MET A 96 10.72 -4.95 -10.15
C MET A 96 10.86 -5.34 -8.67
N LEU A 97 12.09 -5.53 -8.20
CA LEU A 97 12.35 -5.79 -6.77
C LEU A 97 11.92 -4.60 -5.92
N ALA A 98 12.27 -3.38 -6.34
CA ALA A 98 11.87 -2.16 -5.64
C ALA A 98 10.35 -2.03 -5.56
N SER A 99 9.62 -2.31 -6.65
CA SER A 99 8.16 -2.23 -6.68
C SER A 99 7.50 -3.25 -5.75
N VAL A 100 7.96 -4.52 -5.79
CA VAL A 100 7.45 -5.59 -4.93
C VAL A 100 7.74 -5.27 -3.46
N LEU A 101 8.99 -4.91 -3.13
CA LEU A 101 9.39 -4.60 -1.77
C LEU A 101 8.65 -3.38 -1.24
N ALA A 102 8.53 -2.31 -2.01
CA ALA A 102 7.80 -1.12 -1.59
C ALA A 102 6.31 -1.43 -1.37
N ALA A 103 5.68 -2.18 -2.26
CA ALA A 103 4.28 -2.57 -2.11
C ALA A 103 4.05 -3.45 -0.87
N VAL A 104 4.89 -4.46 -0.65
CA VAL A 104 4.81 -5.39 0.48
C VAL A 104 5.10 -4.67 1.80
N VAL A 105 6.18 -3.90 1.88
CA VAL A 105 6.56 -3.18 3.10
C VAL A 105 5.54 -2.12 3.45
N THR A 106 5.08 -1.32 2.48
CA THR A 106 4.12 -0.25 2.74
C THR A 106 2.75 -0.80 3.12
N THR A 107 2.27 -1.84 2.43
CA THR A 107 1.00 -2.51 2.77
C THR A 107 1.12 -3.24 4.11
N GLY A 108 2.22 -3.93 4.34
CA GLY A 108 2.53 -4.65 5.58
C GLY A 108 2.61 -3.72 6.78
N ALA A 109 3.24 -2.55 6.64
CA ALA A 109 3.31 -1.52 7.68
C ALA A 109 1.91 -1.00 8.09
N GLN A 110 1.00 -0.80 7.13
CA GLN A 110 -0.36 -0.35 7.40
C GLN A 110 -1.24 -1.45 8.00
N THR A 111 -1.13 -2.68 7.49
CA THR A 111 -1.99 -3.81 7.89
C THR A 111 -1.42 -4.63 9.05
N ARG A 112 -0.17 -4.35 9.47
CA ARG A 112 0.64 -5.18 10.39
C ARG A 112 0.79 -6.63 9.92
N PHE A 113 0.91 -6.82 8.61
CA PHE A 113 1.01 -8.13 7.95
C PHE A 113 -0.11 -9.11 8.33
N LYS A 114 -1.30 -8.61 8.71
CA LYS A 114 -2.45 -9.45 9.03
C LYS A 114 -3.18 -9.86 7.77
N PHE A 115 -3.38 -11.16 7.62
CA PHE A 115 -4.13 -11.74 6.50
C PHE A 115 -5.53 -12.18 6.97
N SER A 116 -6.57 -11.80 6.23
CA SER A 116 -7.95 -12.22 6.52
C SER A 116 -8.51 -13.08 5.38
N HIS A 117 -8.80 -14.33 5.70
CA HIS A 117 -9.42 -15.29 4.78
C HIS A 117 -10.91 -14.96 4.52
N GLU A 118 -11.56 -14.18 5.37
CA GLU A 118 -12.99 -13.84 5.21
C GLU A 118 -13.28 -12.98 3.98
N LYS A 119 -12.29 -12.19 3.53
CA LYS A 119 -12.40 -11.37 2.32
C LYS A 119 -12.29 -12.17 1.01
N ILE A 120 -11.77 -13.40 1.07
CA ILE A 120 -11.64 -14.29 -0.10
C ILE A 120 -12.98 -14.97 -0.42
N LYS A 121 -13.90 -15.05 0.55
CA LYS A 121 -15.22 -15.64 0.33
C LYS A 121 -16.04 -14.80 -0.65
N PHE A 122 -16.57 -15.44 -1.69
CA PHE A 122 -17.47 -14.81 -2.65
C PHE A 122 -18.74 -14.34 -1.94
N ARG A 123 -19.01 -13.03 -1.93
CA ARG A 123 -20.23 -12.43 -1.36
C ARG A 123 -21.01 -11.74 -2.46
N LEU A 124 -22.18 -12.28 -2.81
CA LEU A 124 -23.10 -11.71 -3.81
C LEU A 124 -23.54 -10.27 -3.46
N SER A 125 -23.53 -9.91 -2.17
CA SER A 125 -23.81 -8.55 -1.72
C SER A 125 -22.83 -7.49 -2.25
N ASN A 126 -21.61 -7.89 -2.65
CA ASN A 126 -20.62 -6.97 -3.24
C ASN A 126 -20.91 -6.63 -4.72
N ILE A 127 -21.82 -7.37 -5.38
CA ILE A 127 -22.11 -7.23 -6.82
C ILE A 127 -23.39 -6.42 -7.07
N SER A 128 -24.11 -5.97 -6.03
CA SER A 128 -25.37 -5.23 -6.20
C SER A 128 -25.18 -3.91 -6.98
N PRO A 129 -25.78 -3.77 -8.19
CA PRO A 129 -25.66 -2.56 -9.00
C PRO A 129 -26.22 -1.31 -8.30
N LEU A 130 -27.31 -1.49 -7.54
CA LEU A 130 -27.97 -0.41 -6.80
C LEU A 130 -27.06 0.17 -5.70
N GLN A 131 -26.33 -0.70 -4.98
CA GLN A 131 -25.35 -0.24 -3.99
C GLN A 131 -24.14 0.43 -4.67
N GLY A 132 -23.75 -0.05 -5.86
CA GLY A 132 -22.72 0.58 -6.70
C GLY A 132 -23.08 2.03 -7.06
N PHE A 133 -24.28 2.25 -7.59
CA PHE A 133 -24.78 3.59 -7.91
C PHE A 133 -24.82 4.51 -6.69
N LYS A 134 -25.33 4.02 -5.55
CA LYS A 134 -25.35 4.82 -4.32
C LYS A 134 -23.95 5.18 -3.81
N ARG A 135 -22.96 4.31 -4.03
CA ARG A 135 -21.55 4.60 -3.71
C ARG A 135 -21.01 5.68 -4.63
N LEU A 136 -21.24 5.58 -5.95
CA LEU A 136 -20.78 6.56 -6.95
C LEU A 136 -21.34 7.97 -6.72
N PHE A 137 -22.60 8.08 -6.28
CA PHE A 137 -23.25 9.37 -5.97
C PHE A 137 -23.20 9.74 -4.48
N SER A 138 -22.23 9.20 -3.73
CA SER A 138 -22.05 9.53 -2.33
C SER A 138 -21.19 10.79 -2.13
N LEU A 139 -21.35 11.47 -0.99
CA LEU A 139 -20.44 12.56 -0.58
C LEU A 139 -18.96 12.14 -0.60
N ARG A 140 -18.69 10.87 -0.33
CA ARG A 140 -17.35 10.30 -0.40
C ARG A 140 -16.78 10.38 -1.80
N SER A 141 -17.56 10.02 -2.83
CA SER A 141 -17.11 10.11 -4.22
C SER A 141 -16.84 11.55 -4.67
N VAL A 142 -17.65 12.51 -4.22
CA VAL A 142 -17.39 13.94 -4.47
C VAL A 142 -16.04 14.38 -3.87
N VAL A 143 -15.75 13.97 -2.63
CA VAL A 143 -14.46 14.25 -1.97
C VAL A 143 -13.30 13.56 -2.70
N GLU A 144 -13.48 12.32 -3.17
CA GLU A 144 -12.47 11.62 -3.97
C GLU A 144 -12.18 12.32 -5.30
N VAL A 145 -13.21 12.81 -6.01
CA VAL A 145 -13.05 13.61 -7.23
C VAL A 145 -12.32 14.91 -6.95
N LEU A 146 -12.68 15.63 -5.89
CA LEU A 146 -11.99 16.88 -5.50
C LEU A 146 -10.50 16.62 -5.20
N LYS A 147 -10.19 15.55 -4.45
CA LYS A 147 -8.80 15.14 -4.20
C LYS A 147 -8.06 14.79 -5.49
N ALA A 148 -8.70 14.10 -6.43
CA ALA A 148 -8.12 13.78 -7.72
C ALA A 148 -7.84 15.04 -8.56
N ALA A 149 -8.75 16.02 -8.56
CA ALA A 149 -8.57 17.29 -9.24
C ALA A 149 -7.40 18.09 -8.64
N ILE A 150 -7.31 18.19 -7.30
CA ILE A 150 -6.18 18.85 -6.63
C ILE A 150 -4.85 18.17 -6.99
N LYS A 151 -4.80 16.84 -6.95
CA LYS A 151 -3.62 16.06 -7.38
C LYS A 151 -3.24 16.40 -8.82
N MET A 152 -4.21 16.37 -9.74
CA MET A 152 -3.97 16.63 -11.16
C MET A 152 -3.45 18.05 -11.40
N THR A 153 -4.03 19.06 -10.77
CA THR A 153 -3.59 20.45 -10.89
C THR A 153 -2.17 20.64 -10.32
N ALA A 154 -1.87 20.03 -9.17
CA ALA A 154 -0.53 20.11 -8.57
C ALA A 154 0.54 19.50 -9.48
N ILE A 155 0.29 18.29 -10.03
CA ILE A 155 1.20 17.62 -10.96
C ILE A 155 1.34 18.42 -12.25
N GLY A 156 0.24 18.86 -12.85
CA GLY A 156 0.24 19.60 -14.10
C GLY A 156 1.02 20.91 -13.99
N SER A 157 0.88 21.61 -12.86
CA SER A 157 1.63 22.84 -12.57
C SER A 157 3.13 22.56 -12.47
N LEU A 158 3.52 21.53 -11.71
CA LEU A 158 4.93 21.17 -11.52
C LEU A 158 5.56 20.67 -12.82
N LEU A 159 4.84 19.85 -13.59
CA LEU A 159 5.24 19.39 -14.91
C LEU A 159 5.49 20.57 -15.86
N TYR A 160 4.54 21.51 -15.91
CA TYR A 160 4.64 22.69 -16.77
C TYR A 160 5.87 23.54 -16.42
N LEU A 161 6.10 23.82 -15.13
CA LEU A 161 7.28 24.57 -14.68
C LEU A 161 8.58 23.86 -15.08
N LYS A 162 8.67 22.55 -14.85
CA LYS A 162 9.87 21.77 -15.21
C LYS A 162 10.11 21.69 -16.71
N ILE A 163 9.06 21.46 -17.50
CA ILE A 163 9.20 21.43 -18.96
C ILE A 163 9.67 22.80 -19.48
N ARG A 164 9.13 23.90 -18.93
CA ARG A 164 9.59 25.25 -19.27
C ARG A 164 11.08 25.44 -18.96
N ASP A 165 11.54 24.97 -17.80
CA ASP A 165 12.96 25.05 -17.42
C ASP A 165 13.85 24.21 -18.33
N ILE A 166 13.44 22.97 -18.65
CA ILE A 166 14.14 22.07 -19.58
C ILE A 166 14.20 22.69 -20.98
N ALA A 167 13.11 23.27 -21.48
CA ALA A 167 13.08 23.94 -22.78
C ALA A 167 14.08 25.10 -22.86
N GLY A 168 14.21 25.88 -21.78
CA GLY A 168 15.24 26.92 -21.68
C GLY A 168 16.67 26.36 -21.63
N GLN A 169 16.88 25.18 -21.03
CA GLN A 169 18.16 24.49 -21.03
C GLN A 169 18.55 23.95 -22.41
N CYS A 170 17.60 23.47 -23.22
CA CYS A 170 17.87 22.92 -24.56
C CYS A 170 18.69 23.88 -25.45
N ILE A 171 18.42 25.19 -25.38
CA ILE A 171 19.17 26.21 -26.13
C ILE A 171 20.66 26.20 -25.74
N ARG A 172 20.98 26.02 -24.46
CA ARG A 172 22.36 25.94 -23.96
C ARG A 172 23.06 24.65 -24.35
N MET A 173 22.30 23.58 -24.61
CA MET A 173 22.82 22.25 -24.93
C MET A 173 23.15 22.08 -26.41
N MET A 174 22.70 22.98 -27.29
CA MET A 174 22.98 22.94 -28.73
C MET A 174 24.48 22.94 -29.05
N ASN A 175 25.30 23.59 -28.22
CA ASN A 175 26.76 23.67 -28.40
C ASN A 175 27.52 22.61 -27.59
N GLY A 176 26.82 21.73 -26.86
CA GLY A 176 27.41 20.72 -25.98
C GLY A 176 27.60 19.37 -26.68
N SER A 177 28.29 18.44 -26.00
CA SER A 177 28.36 17.04 -26.46
C SER A 177 27.00 16.34 -26.29
N VAL A 178 26.64 15.48 -27.25
CA VAL A 178 25.40 14.69 -27.21
C VAL A 178 25.31 13.84 -25.93
N PHE A 179 26.45 13.29 -25.48
CA PHE A 179 26.51 12.50 -24.26
C PHE A 179 26.16 13.33 -23.02
N GLN A 180 26.79 14.50 -22.86
CA GLN A 180 26.50 15.41 -21.75
C GLN A 180 25.04 15.89 -21.79
N ALA A 181 24.53 16.18 -22.98
CA ALA A 181 23.14 16.57 -23.15
C ALA A 181 22.16 15.47 -22.67
N THR A 182 22.44 14.22 -23.04
CA THR A 182 21.65 13.06 -22.63
C THR A 182 21.68 12.88 -21.11
N VAL A 183 22.85 13.01 -20.48
CA VAL A 183 23.00 12.88 -19.02
C VAL A 183 22.18 13.93 -18.28
N VAL A 184 22.23 15.19 -18.72
CA VAL A 184 21.49 16.29 -18.09
C VAL A 184 19.98 16.08 -18.21
N ILE A 185 19.47 15.77 -19.41
CA ILE A 185 18.04 15.48 -19.62
C ILE A 185 17.58 14.33 -18.73
N LEU A 186 18.40 13.28 -18.63
CA LEU A 186 18.09 12.11 -17.82
C LEU A 186 18.04 12.47 -16.33
N GLN A 187 18.98 13.28 -15.85
CA GLN A 187 18.96 13.80 -14.47
C GLN A 187 17.71 14.65 -14.21
N ASP A 188 17.35 15.55 -15.13
CA ASP A 188 16.14 16.37 -15.03
C ASP A 188 14.87 15.52 -14.96
N ILE A 189 14.79 14.43 -15.74
CA ILE A 189 13.67 13.47 -15.69
C ILE A 189 13.60 12.79 -14.32
N PHE A 190 14.73 12.30 -13.78
CA PHE A 190 14.73 11.69 -12.45
C PHE A 190 14.37 12.68 -11.36
N ASP A 191 14.91 13.90 -11.41
CA ASP A 191 14.60 14.96 -10.45
C ASP A 191 13.13 15.34 -10.50
N LEU A 192 12.55 15.48 -11.70
CA LEU A 192 11.13 15.72 -11.90
C LEU A 192 10.28 14.64 -11.25
N VAL A 193 10.56 13.36 -11.53
CA VAL A 193 9.75 12.26 -10.99
C VAL A 193 9.89 12.13 -9.47
N ILE A 194 11.09 12.34 -8.93
CA ILE A 194 11.33 12.33 -7.48
C ILE A 194 10.57 13.48 -6.80
N GLN A 195 10.62 14.69 -7.37
CA GLN A 195 9.87 15.84 -6.87
C GLN A 195 8.35 15.62 -6.93
N MET A 196 7.83 15.07 -8.04
CA MET A 196 6.43 14.68 -8.16
C MET A 196 6.04 13.64 -7.12
N SER A 197 6.88 12.63 -6.93
CA SER A 197 6.64 11.58 -5.94
C SER A 197 6.61 12.15 -4.52
N ALA A 198 7.46 13.14 -4.20
CA ALA A 198 7.43 13.84 -2.92
C ALA A 198 6.13 14.63 -2.71
N VAL A 199 5.66 15.36 -3.73
CA VAL A 199 4.35 16.05 -3.70
C VAL A 199 3.22 15.05 -3.49
N PHE A 200 3.23 13.95 -4.23
CA PHE A 200 2.25 12.88 -4.08
C PHE A 200 2.25 12.28 -2.67
N LEU A 201 3.43 12.06 -2.10
CA LEU A 201 3.58 11.52 -0.76
C LEU A 201 3.01 12.49 0.29
N GLY A 202 3.21 13.80 0.10
CA GLY A 202 2.57 14.83 0.92
C GLY A 202 1.04 14.80 0.84
N ILE A 203 0.47 14.69 -0.36
CA ILE A 203 -0.98 14.58 -0.55
C ILE A 203 -1.51 13.24 0.00
N ALA A 204 -0.78 12.15 -0.21
CA ALA A 204 -1.12 10.82 0.28
C ALA A 204 -1.08 10.76 1.81
N ALA A 205 -0.20 11.53 2.47
CA ALA A 205 -0.21 11.66 3.92
C ALA A 205 -1.52 12.32 4.42
N LEU A 206 -1.99 13.38 3.76
CA LEU A 206 -3.30 13.98 4.08
C LEU A 206 -4.45 12.99 3.87
N ASP A 207 -4.41 12.24 2.75
CA ASP A 207 -5.40 11.21 2.46
C ASP A 207 -5.36 10.07 3.49
N TYR A 208 -4.18 9.66 3.93
CA TYR A 208 -3.99 8.68 5.00
C TYR A 208 -4.66 9.13 6.29
N PHE A 209 -4.46 10.38 6.72
CA PHE A 209 -5.10 10.91 7.93
C PHE A 209 -6.63 10.95 7.78
N TYR A 210 -7.13 11.38 6.62
CA TYR A 210 -8.57 11.40 6.34
C TYR A 210 -9.17 9.99 6.39
N GLN A 211 -8.56 9.02 5.71
CA GLN A 211 -9.01 7.64 5.69
C GLN A 211 -8.88 6.98 7.06
N TRP A 212 -7.84 7.31 7.83
CA TRP A 212 -7.66 6.80 9.19
C TRP A 212 -8.75 7.32 10.11
N TRP A 213 -9.08 8.61 10.02
CA TRP A 213 -10.18 9.21 10.75
C TRP A 213 -11.53 8.59 10.36
N GLU A 214 -11.78 8.38 9.06
CA GLU A 214 -13.00 7.72 8.57
C GLU A 214 -13.10 6.27 9.09
N TYR A 215 -11.99 5.52 9.05
CA TYR A 215 -11.91 4.17 9.59
C TYR A 215 -12.20 4.15 11.09
N GLU A 216 -11.51 4.98 11.88
CA GLU A 216 -11.70 5.04 13.33
C GLU A 216 -13.14 5.47 13.67
N ARG A 217 -13.72 6.39 12.90
CA ARG A 217 -15.13 6.79 13.03
C ARG A 217 -16.08 5.65 12.70
N SER A 218 -15.78 4.81 11.70
CA SER A 218 -16.62 3.69 11.29
C SER A 218 -16.69 2.57 12.33
N ILE A 219 -15.64 2.39 13.13
CA ILE A 219 -15.57 1.36 14.17
C ILE A 219 -15.97 1.85 15.57
N ARG A 220 -16.39 3.13 15.71
CA ARG A 220 -16.90 3.67 16.97
C ARG A 220 -18.10 2.88 17.48
N MET A 221 -18.25 2.89 18.79
CA MET A 221 -19.27 2.12 19.48
C MET A 221 -20.27 3.03 20.18
N SER A 222 -21.49 2.54 20.33
CA SER A 222 -22.46 3.19 21.21
C SER A 222 -22.16 2.84 22.68
N LYS A 223 -22.68 3.64 23.62
CA LYS A 223 -22.57 3.32 25.05
C LYS A 223 -23.23 1.98 25.42
N GLN A 224 -24.25 1.57 24.67
CA GLN A 224 -24.90 0.27 24.86
C GLN A 224 -24.02 -0.87 24.34
N GLU A 225 -23.51 -0.75 23.10
CA GLU A 225 -22.58 -1.72 22.51
C GLU A 225 -21.34 -1.93 23.41
N LEU A 226 -20.79 -0.85 23.97
CA LEU A 226 -19.65 -0.92 24.90
C LEU A 226 -20.01 -1.71 26.17
N LYS A 227 -21.17 -1.44 26.78
CA LYS A 227 -21.61 -2.16 28.00
C LYS A 227 -21.85 -3.64 27.73
N GLU A 228 -22.42 -3.97 26.57
CA GLU A 228 -22.63 -5.37 26.16
C GLU A 228 -21.30 -6.09 25.95
N GLU A 229 -20.33 -5.44 25.31
CA GLU A 229 -19.01 -6.03 25.10
C GLU A 229 -18.25 -6.26 26.42
N TYR A 230 -18.36 -5.33 27.39
CA TYR A 230 -17.83 -5.55 28.74
C TYR A 230 -18.52 -6.73 29.44
N LYS A 231 -19.85 -6.86 29.30
CA LYS A 231 -20.59 -8.01 29.85
C LYS A 231 -20.16 -9.33 29.22
N GLU A 232 -19.81 -9.36 27.93
CA GLU A 232 -19.29 -10.56 27.28
C GLU A 232 -17.86 -10.90 27.73
N LEU A 233 -17.00 -9.88 27.86
CA LEU A 233 -15.60 -10.06 28.25
C LEU A 233 -15.45 -10.46 29.72
N GLU A 234 -16.13 -9.75 30.62
CA GLU A 234 -16.04 -9.98 32.07
C GLU A 234 -17.09 -10.98 32.58
N GLY A 235 -18.06 -11.36 31.74
CA GLY A 235 -19.23 -12.15 32.14
C GLY A 235 -20.26 -11.31 32.88
N ASN A 236 -21.56 -11.61 32.70
CA ASN A 236 -22.60 -10.88 33.40
C ASN A 236 -22.43 -11.04 34.93
N PRO A 237 -22.31 -9.94 35.70
CA PRO A 237 -22.16 -10.02 37.15
C PRO A 237 -23.30 -10.81 37.82
N GLU A 238 -24.51 -10.78 37.27
CA GLU A 238 -25.63 -11.59 37.75
C GLU A 238 -25.40 -13.09 37.54
N THR A 239 -24.83 -13.50 36.41
CA THR A 239 -24.55 -14.93 36.15
C THR A 239 -23.35 -15.42 36.96
N LYS A 240 -22.30 -14.60 37.12
CA LYS A 240 -21.20 -14.87 38.05
C LYS A 240 -21.69 -14.95 39.51
N GLY A 241 -22.63 -14.08 39.89
CA GLY A 241 -23.28 -14.09 41.21
C GLY A 241 -24.08 -15.37 41.45
N ARG A 242 -24.91 -15.78 40.49
CA ARG A 242 -25.66 -17.05 40.53
C ARG A 242 -24.75 -18.27 40.58
N GLN A 243 -23.67 -18.31 39.79
CA GLN A 243 -22.67 -19.39 39.88
C GLN A 243 -22.03 -19.46 41.27
N ARG A 244 -21.64 -18.33 41.86
CA ARG A 244 -21.10 -18.31 43.23
C ARG A 244 -22.11 -18.76 44.27
N GLN A 245 -23.38 -18.40 44.14
CA GLN A 245 -24.45 -18.85 45.03
C GLN A 245 -24.67 -20.36 44.95
N GLU A 246 -24.71 -20.93 43.75
CA GLU A 246 -24.85 -22.38 43.58
C GLU A 246 -23.60 -23.14 44.05
N GLN A 247 -22.40 -22.62 43.80
CA GLN A 247 -21.16 -23.19 44.35
C GLN A 247 -21.20 -23.24 45.89
N ARG A 248 -21.67 -22.19 46.56
CA ARG A 248 -21.87 -22.17 48.02
C ARG A 248 -22.91 -23.19 48.48
N ARG A 249 -24.01 -23.35 47.73
CA ARG A 249 -25.06 -24.33 48.05
C ARG A 249 -24.56 -25.76 47.95
N ILE A 250 -23.78 -26.07 46.91
CA ILE A 250 -23.14 -27.38 46.72
C ILE A 250 -22.12 -27.66 47.83
N ALA A 251 -21.28 -26.68 48.17
CA ALA A 251 -20.31 -26.81 49.26
C ALA A 251 -20.99 -27.08 50.61
N ARG A 252 -22.11 -26.40 50.89
CA ARG A 252 -22.89 -26.60 52.11
C ARG A 252 -23.56 -27.99 52.15
N ARG A 253 -24.04 -28.49 51.01
CA ARG A 253 -24.54 -29.88 50.88
C ARG A 253 -23.45 -30.91 51.14
N ARG A 254 -22.23 -30.70 50.63
CA ARG A 254 -21.09 -31.60 50.88
C ARG A 254 -20.69 -31.61 52.36
N MET A 255 -20.67 -30.46 53.02
CA MET A 255 -20.47 -30.40 54.49
C MET A 255 -21.54 -31.20 55.23
N MET A 256 -22.82 -30.98 54.93
CA MET A 256 -23.93 -31.71 55.59
C MET A 256 -23.92 -33.22 55.32
N GLN A 257 -23.33 -33.67 54.22
CA GLN A 257 -23.12 -35.10 53.93
C GLN A 257 -21.92 -35.71 54.67
N GLN A 258 -20.98 -34.90 55.16
CA GLN A 258 -19.83 -35.35 55.96
C GLN A 258 -20.11 -35.34 57.47
N VAL A 259 -21.18 -34.67 57.92
CA VAL A 259 -21.60 -34.66 59.34
C VAL A 259 -22.11 -36.01 59.87
N PRO A 260 -22.78 -36.90 59.10
CA PRO A 260 -23.23 -38.20 59.58
C PRO A 260 -22.11 -39.26 59.71
N THR A 261 -20.87 -38.90 59.39
CA THR A 261 -19.69 -39.81 59.42
C THR A 261 -18.68 -39.45 60.53
N ALA A 262 -19.07 -38.59 61.46
CA ALA A 262 -18.33 -38.26 62.68
C ALA A 262 -19.13 -38.68 63.92
#